data_AF-A0AAU9D5L2-F1
#
_entry.id   AF-A0AAU9D5L2-F1
#
_cell.length_a   1.000
_cell.length_b   1.000
_cell.length_c   1.000
_cell.angle_alpha   90.00
_cell.angle_beta   90.00
_cell.angle_gamma   90.00
#
_symmetry.space_group_name_H-M   'P 1'
#
loop_
_entity.id
_entity.type
_entity.pdbx_description
1 polymer ?
#
loop_
_entity_poly.entity_id
_entity_poly.type
_entity_poly.pdbx_seq_one_letter_code
_entity_poly.pdbx_strand_id
1 'polypeptide(L)'
;MAKPKERKKPTGKEIAVVVISIIMVISILLPSFAQIFAAPRTSQSFPTSFDDAASRYQPQVDEAKAALQVNSQDAAQELKLADAYFNWASYASIYAGNEDEQAEATQLYKEAATAYASYIDQVGSLDTEQAKNASINESLSLYYSGNTAQGVTGLEDLAKETNYASAWANLAMMYESQGEAAKAADAYEKGAQADTSSQGAVKKYCEDALSRLRSSAAASSGGASALSEKLDQTAPADSTS
;
A
#
# COMPACT_ATOMS: atom_id res chain seq x y z
N MET A 1 -23.16 -10.57 -42.22
CA MET A 1 -22.54 -11.42 -41.17
C MET A 1 -21.26 -10.72 -40.71
N ALA A 2 -21.29 -10.08 -39.54
CA ALA A 2 -20.12 -9.38 -38.99
C ALA A 2 -19.30 -10.35 -38.11
N LYS A 3 -17.99 -10.46 -38.37
CA LYS A 3 -17.07 -11.27 -37.56
C LYS A 3 -16.85 -10.62 -36.19
N PRO A 4 -16.80 -11.40 -35.08
CA PRO A 4 -16.53 -10.86 -33.76
C PRO A 4 -15.07 -10.38 -33.68
N LYS A 5 -14.86 -9.17 -33.13
CA LYS A 5 -13.53 -8.64 -32.80
C LYS A 5 -12.96 -9.45 -31.63
N GLU A 6 -11.88 -10.20 -31.87
CA GLU A 6 -11.05 -10.75 -30.80
C GLU A 6 -10.53 -9.62 -29.92
N ARG A 7 -10.88 -9.66 -28.63
CA ARG A 7 -10.25 -8.79 -27.63
C ARG A 7 -8.84 -9.33 -27.37
N LYS A 8 -7.82 -8.56 -27.74
CA LYS A 8 -6.41 -8.86 -27.40
C LYS A 8 -6.30 -9.02 -25.89
N LYS A 9 -5.76 -10.15 -25.45
CA LYS A 9 -5.35 -10.35 -24.05
C LYS A 9 -4.23 -9.34 -23.74
N PRO A 10 -4.31 -8.63 -22.61
CA PRO A 10 -3.26 -7.70 -22.25
C PRO A 10 -1.96 -8.47 -22.02
N THR A 11 -0.89 -7.98 -22.61
CA THR A 11 0.45 -8.55 -22.43
C THR A 11 1.01 -8.11 -21.08
N GLY A 12 1.94 -8.88 -20.48
CA GLY A 12 2.46 -8.59 -19.13
C GLY A 12 3.01 -7.18 -18.94
N LYS A 13 3.43 -6.51 -20.02
CA LYS A 13 3.84 -5.10 -20.01
C LYS A 13 2.69 -4.12 -19.76
N GLU A 14 1.48 -4.41 -20.26
CA GLU A 14 0.29 -3.59 -20.03
C GLU A 14 -0.23 -3.75 -18.58
N ILE A 15 -0.07 -4.94 -18.00
CA ILE A 15 -0.40 -5.18 -16.58
C ILE A 15 0.55 -4.40 -15.67
N ALA A 16 1.86 -4.42 -15.96
CA ALA A 16 2.85 -3.64 -15.22
C ALA A 16 2.58 -2.12 -15.28
N VAL A 17 2.23 -1.60 -16.45
CA VAL A 17 1.90 -0.16 -16.62
C VAL A 17 0.64 0.25 -15.84
N VAL A 18 -0.37 -0.62 -15.77
CA VAL A 18 -1.60 -0.34 -15.00
C VAL A 18 -1.32 -0.32 -13.50
N VAL A 19 -0.51 -1.26 -12.98
CA VAL A 19 -0.13 -1.28 -11.55
C VAL A 19 0.74 -0.07 -11.19
N ILE A 20 1.72 0.29 -12.03
CA ILE A 20 2.57 1.49 -11.86
C ILE A 20 1.72 2.78 -11.83
N SER A 21 0.70 2.87 -12.69
CA SER A 21 -0.18 4.05 -12.75
C SER A 21 -1.05 4.20 -11.50
N ILE A 22 -1.48 3.09 -10.88
CA ILE A 22 -2.28 3.12 -9.65
C ILE A 22 -1.40 3.50 -8.45
N ILE A 23 -0.18 2.99 -8.38
CA ILE A 23 0.78 3.32 -7.30
C ILE A 23 1.25 4.79 -7.39
N MET A 24 1.49 5.32 -8.60
CA MET A 24 1.88 6.73 -8.76
C MET A 24 0.75 7.74 -8.48
N VAL A 25 -0.52 7.38 -8.64
CA VAL A 25 -1.65 8.30 -8.38
C VAL A 25 -1.99 8.40 -6.88
N ILE A 26 -1.76 7.35 -6.09
CA ILE A 26 -1.97 7.41 -4.62
C ILE A 26 -0.88 8.28 -3.95
N SER A 27 0.33 8.33 -4.51
CA SER A 27 1.46 9.11 -3.98
C SER A 27 1.39 10.62 -4.23
N ILE A 28 0.38 11.14 -4.94
CA ILE A 28 0.25 12.58 -5.26
C ILE A 28 -0.65 13.33 -4.26
N LEU A 29 -1.41 12.64 -3.41
CA LEU A 29 -2.38 13.27 -2.49
C LEU A 29 -2.10 13.13 -1.00
N LEU A 30 -0.95 12.58 -0.60
CA LEU A 30 -0.43 12.83 0.74
C LEU A 30 0.69 13.86 0.63
N PRO A 31 0.49 15.11 1.09
CA PRO A 31 1.61 15.97 1.44
C PRO A 31 2.41 15.20 2.49
N SER A 32 3.52 14.62 2.05
CA SER A 32 4.46 13.93 2.92
C SER A 32 4.79 14.86 4.10
N PHE A 33 4.52 14.41 5.31
CA PHE A 33 4.84 15.11 6.57
C PHE A 33 6.36 15.41 6.73
N ALA A 34 7.20 14.98 5.78
CA ALA A 34 8.63 15.24 5.69
C ALA A 34 9.05 16.71 5.40
N GLN A 35 8.11 17.66 5.32
CA GLN A 35 8.44 19.06 4.96
C GLN A 35 8.99 19.90 6.13
N ILE A 36 8.96 19.41 7.38
CA ILE A 36 9.30 20.25 8.55
C ILE A 36 10.74 20.05 9.07
N PHE A 37 11.45 18.97 8.69
CA PHE A 37 12.82 18.73 9.17
C PHE A 37 13.76 18.17 8.08
N ALA A 38 14.22 18.98 7.13
CA ALA A 38 15.54 18.84 6.49
C ALA A 38 15.81 19.91 5.42
N ALA A 39 17.01 20.49 5.50
CA ALA A 39 17.89 21.07 4.48
C ALA A 39 17.45 21.21 3.00
N PRO A 40 18.01 22.19 2.25
CA PRO A 40 17.58 22.55 0.89
C PRO A 40 17.60 21.35 -0.06
N ARG A 41 16.44 21.04 -0.64
CA ARG A 41 16.24 19.91 -1.55
C ARG A 41 16.89 20.19 -2.90
N THR A 42 17.93 19.45 -3.21
CA THR A 42 18.27 19.12 -4.60
C THR A 42 17.09 18.36 -5.22
N SER A 43 16.78 18.65 -6.48
CA SER A 43 15.75 17.96 -7.27
C SER A 43 16.02 16.44 -7.24
N GLN A 44 15.32 15.70 -6.38
CA GLN A 44 15.56 14.26 -6.26
C GLN A 44 14.93 13.53 -7.43
N SER A 45 15.75 12.93 -8.29
CA SER A 45 15.30 11.97 -9.31
C SER A 45 14.96 10.64 -8.64
N PHE A 46 13.82 10.07 -8.98
CA PHE A 46 13.47 8.70 -8.58
C PHE A 46 14.34 7.67 -9.30
N PRO A 47 14.64 6.50 -8.70
CA PRO A 47 15.33 5.43 -9.39
C PRO A 47 14.61 5.01 -10.68
N THR A 48 15.37 4.71 -11.72
CA THR A 48 14.83 4.30 -13.04
C THR A 48 15.24 2.90 -13.47
N SER A 49 16.00 2.20 -12.63
CA SER A 49 16.46 0.82 -12.84
C SER A 49 16.71 0.14 -11.49
N PHE A 50 16.98 -1.17 -11.53
CA PHE A 50 17.33 -1.97 -10.35
C PHE A 50 18.61 -1.44 -9.67
N ASP A 51 19.66 -1.20 -10.45
CA ASP A 51 20.95 -0.68 -9.97
C ASP A 51 20.86 0.76 -9.45
N ASP A 52 20.00 1.61 -10.05
CA ASP A 52 19.74 2.96 -9.54
C ASP A 52 19.10 2.91 -8.15
N ALA A 53 18.21 1.94 -7.91
CA ALA A 53 17.57 1.75 -6.61
C ALA A 53 18.61 1.36 -5.55
N ALA A 54 19.47 0.39 -5.86
CA ALA A 54 20.56 -0.01 -4.97
C ALA A 54 21.50 1.18 -4.65
N SER A 55 21.94 1.90 -5.69
CA SER A 55 22.80 3.09 -5.55
C SER A 55 22.18 4.18 -4.67
N ARG A 56 20.85 4.30 -4.67
CA ARG A 56 20.13 5.30 -3.88
C ARG A 56 19.95 4.91 -2.42
N TYR A 57 19.59 3.66 -2.16
CA TYR A 57 19.10 3.23 -0.84
C TYR A 57 20.13 2.45 -0.03
N GLN A 58 21.07 1.75 -0.66
CA GLN A 58 22.11 1.03 0.08
C GLN A 58 22.92 1.94 1.02
N PRO A 59 23.35 3.16 0.62
CA PRO A 59 24.03 4.06 1.56
C PRO A 59 23.18 4.46 2.77
N GLN A 60 21.86 4.57 2.60
CA GLN A 60 20.93 4.92 3.68
C GLN A 60 20.76 3.75 4.65
N VAL A 61 20.69 2.52 4.13
CA VAL A 61 20.69 1.28 4.92
C VAL A 61 21.98 1.18 5.73
N ASP A 62 23.14 1.38 5.09
CA ASP A 62 24.44 1.28 5.74
C ASP A 62 24.61 2.33 6.84
N GLU A 63 24.20 3.59 6.58
CA GLU A 63 24.23 4.67 7.56
C GLU A 63 23.34 4.37 8.77
N ALA A 64 22.09 3.97 8.54
CA ALA A 64 21.15 3.65 9.62
C ALA A 64 21.64 2.45 10.45
N LYS A 65 22.15 1.39 9.81
CA LYS A 65 22.76 0.24 10.50
C LYS A 65 23.98 0.63 11.33
N ALA A 66 24.84 1.51 10.81
CA ALA A 66 25.99 2.00 11.57
C ALA A 66 25.55 2.79 12.81
N ALA A 67 24.51 3.62 12.70
CA ALA A 67 23.93 4.34 13.83
C ALA A 67 23.34 3.38 14.88
N LEU A 68 22.64 2.33 14.45
CA LEU A 68 22.04 1.32 15.33
C LEU A 68 23.08 0.43 16.04
N GLN A 69 24.28 0.27 15.47
CA GLN A 69 25.40 -0.36 16.19
C GLN A 69 25.89 0.48 17.37
N VAL A 70 25.77 1.80 17.29
CA VAL A 70 26.14 2.73 18.38
C VAL A 70 25.01 2.83 19.40
N ASN A 71 23.75 2.92 18.95
CA ASN A 71 22.57 2.94 19.79
C ASN A 71 21.46 2.05 19.22
N SER A 72 21.33 0.84 19.76
CA SER A 72 20.36 -0.16 19.29
C SER A 72 18.91 0.13 19.69
N GLN A 73 18.64 1.24 20.38
CA GLN A 73 17.29 1.67 20.80
C GLN A 73 16.96 3.05 20.21
N ASP A 74 17.56 3.38 19.06
CA ASP A 74 17.25 4.59 18.33
C ASP A 74 16.10 4.33 17.34
N ALA A 75 14.86 4.47 17.83
CA ALA A 75 13.66 4.27 17.03
C ALA A 75 13.62 5.14 15.76
N ALA A 76 14.26 6.32 15.76
CA ALA A 76 14.32 7.17 14.58
C ALA A 76 15.24 6.58 13.50
N GLN A 77 16.34 5.93 13.90
CA GLN A 77 17.21 5.22 12.96
C GLN A 77 16.61 3.89 12.51
N GLU A 78 15.88 3.21 13.39
CA GLU A 78 15.14 1.99 13.05
C GLU A 78 14.10 2.27 11.96
N LEU A 79 13.32 3.36 12.11
CA LEU A 79 12.36 3.75 11.09
C LEU A 79 13.05 4.14 9.77
N LYS A 80 14.16 4.87 9.81
CA LYS A 80 14.92 5.20 8.59
C LYS A 80 15.43 3.94 7.89
N LEU A 81 15.89 2.95 8.65
CA LEU A 81 16.32 1.67 8.12
C LEU A 81 15.15 0.96 7.42
N ALA A 82 13.99 0.89 8.08
CA ALA A 82 12.79 0.27 7.54
C ALA A 82 12.30 0.97 6.27
N ASP A 83 12.22 2.30 6.27
CA ASP A 83 11.85 3.12 5.12
C ASP A 83 12.82 2.92 3.95
N ALA A 84 14.12 2.89 4.22
CA ALA A 84 15.14 2.67 3.19
C ALA A 84 14.99 1.29 2.54
N TYR A 85 14.79 0.24 3.34
CA TYR A 85 14.55 -1.10 2.83
C TYR A 85 13.25 -1.21 2.03
N PHE A 86 12.14 -0.66 2.54
CA PHE A 86 10.85 -0.72 1.87
C PHE A 86 10.88 -0.03 0.51
N ASN A 87 11.46 1.18 0.45
CA ASN A 87 11.57 1.93 -0.79
C ASN A 87 12.51 1.23 -1.77
N TRP A 88 13.65 0.71 -1.31
CA TRP A 88 14.54 -0.07 -2.15
C TRP A 88 13.82 -1.30 -2.72
N ALA A 89 13.20 -2.12 -1.87
CA ALA A 89 12.46 -3.31 -2.28
C ALA A 89 11.38 -3.00 -3.32
N SER A 90 10.68 -1.87 -3.16
CA SER A 90 9.63 -1.43 -4.08
C SER A 90 10.17 -1.09 -5.47
N TYR A 91 11.23 -0.29 -5.56
CA TYR A 91 11.85 0.01 -6.86
C TYR A 91 12.57 -1.21 -7.46
N ALA A 92 13.26 -2.00 -6.63
CA ALA A 92 13.91 -3.24 -7.04
C ALA A 92 12.90 -4.22 -7.64
N SER A 93 11.74 -4.44 -6.99
CA SER A 93 10.68 -5.33 -7.50
C SER A 93 10.11 -4.88 -8.84
N ILE A 94 9.96 -3.56 -9.04
CA ILE A 94 9.43 -2.97 -10.28
C ILE A 94 10.41 -3.19 -11.44
N TYR A 95 11.71 -3.06 -11.20
CA TYR A 95 12.74 -3.08 -12.24
C TYR A 95 13.45 -4.42 -12.40
N ALA A 96 13.25 -5.36 -11.48
CA ALA A 96 13.86 -6.68 -11.52
C ALA A 96 13.49 -7.43 -12.82
N GLY A 97 14.51 -7.78 -13.59
CA GLY A 97 14.42 -8.43 -14.89
C GLY A 97 14.63 -9.95 -14.86
N ASN A 98 15.03 -10.52 -13.72
CA ASN A 98 15.30 -11.95 -13.56
C ASN A 98 14.93 -12.45 -12.15
N GLU A 99 15.02 -13.77 -11.93
CA GLU A 99 14.63 -14.42 -10.68
C GLU A 99 15.53 -14.04 -9.50
N ASP A 100 16.83 -13.82 -9.74
CA ASP A 100 17.78 -13.43 -8.69
C ASP A 100 17.48 -12.02 -8.17
N GLU A 101 17.23 -11.07 -9.06
CA GLU A 101 16.82 -9.71 -8.71
C GLU A 101 15.46 -9.67 -8.00
N GLN A 102 14.52 -10.54 -8.41
CA GLN A 102 13.25 -10.69 -7.70
C GLN A 102 13.44 -11.28 -6.29
N ALA A 103 14.36 -12.24 -6.13
CA ALA A 103 14.70 -12.81 -4.83
C ALA A 103 15.37 -11.77 -3.91
N GLU A 104 16.23 -10.91 -4.46
CA GLU A 104 16.82 -9.79 -3.73
C GLU A 104 15.74 -8.79 -3.27
N ALA A 105 14.83 -8.38 -4.16
CA ALA A 105 13.73 -7.50 -3.79
C ALA A 105 12.82 -8.10 -2.70
N THR A 106 12.55 -9.40 -2.79
CA THR A 106 11.84 -10.17 -1.76
C THR A 106 12.57 -10.14 -0.42
N GLN A 107 13.90 -10.32 -0.42
CA GLN A 107 14.70 -10.24 0.80
C GLN A 107 14.66 -8.84 1.40
N LEU A 108 14.78 -7.78 0.59
CA LEU A 108 14.69 -6.39 1.04
C LEU A 108 13.35 -6.11 1.74
N TYR A 109 12.23 -6.68 1.25
CA TYR A 109 10.96 -6.58 1.97
C TYR A 109 10.95 -7.32 3.31
N LYS A 110 11.64 -8.45 3.46
CA LYS A 110 11.76 -9.12 4.77
C LYS A 110 12.55 -8.29 5.77
N GLU A 111 13.62 -7.65 5.30
CA GLU A 111 14.41 -6.71 6.12
C GLU A 111 13.56 -5.48 6.51
N ALA A 112 12.76 -4.94 5.59
CA ALA A 112 11.83 -3.85 5.87
C ALA A 112 10.81 -4.23 6.96
N ALA A 113 10.15 -5.40 6.81
CA ALA A 113 9.19 -5.89 7.80
C ALA A 113 9.84 -6.02 9.19
N THR A 114 11.05 -6.57 9.25
CA THR A 114 11.78 -6.74 10.52
C THR A 114 12.09 -5.40 11.18
N ALA A 115 12.58 -4.43 10.41
CA ALA A 115 12.91 -3.10 10.93
C ALA A 115 11.65 -2.31 11.35
N TYR A 116 10.54 -2.40 10.60
CA TYR A 116 9.28 -1.78 11.05
C TYR A 116 8.75 -2.39 12.33
N ALA A 117 8.77 -3.73 12.46
CA ALA A 117 8.35 -4.40 13.68
C ALA A 117 9.20 -3.95 14.88
N SER A 118 10.53 -3.87 14.72
CA SER A 118 11.44 -3.33 15.74
C SER A 118 11.13 -1.88 16.10
N TYR A 119 10.83 -1.02 15.13
CA TYR A 119 10.40 0.35 15.38
C TYR A 119 9.10 0.41 16.18
N ILE A 120 8.09 -0.38 15.79
CA ILE A 120 6.78 -0.44 16.44
C ILE A 120 6.92 -0.90 17.89
N ASP A 121 7.73 -1.94 18.14
CA ASP A 121 8.02 -2.44 19.48
C ASP A 121 8.69 -1.38 20.36
N GLN A 122 9.62 -0.59 19.80
CA GLN A 122 10.30 0.47 20.54
C GLN A 122 9.38 1.65 20.90
N VAL A 123 8.47 2.04 20.01
CA VAL A 123 7.51 3.13 20.31
C VAL A 123 6.36 2.66 21.20
N GLY A 124 6.00 1.37 21.15
CA GLY A 124 5.08 0.71 22.08
C GLY A 124 3.62 1.17 22.01
N SER A 125 3.25 2.05 21.08
CA SER A 125 1.85 2.45 20.85
C SER A 125 1.57 2.86 19.40
N LEU A 126 0.31 2.70 18.99
CA LEU A 126 -0.22 3.08 17.67
C LEU A 126 -1.00 4.42 17.70
N ASP A 127 -0.74 5.27 18.69
CA ASP A 127 -1.46 6.54 18.84
C ASP A 127 -1.10 7.56 17.75
N THR A 128 0.12 7.48 17.23
CA THR A 128 0.62 8.39 16.20
C THR A 128 0.34 7.87 14.80
N GLU A 129 0.10 8.78 13.85
CA GLU A 129 0.01 8.40 12.44
C GLU A 129 1.30 7.75 11.92
N GLN A 130 2.45 8.16 12.44
CA GLN A 130 3.74 7.59 12.08
C GLN A 130 3.82 6.10 12.44
N ALA A 131 3.42 5.73 13.67
CA ALA A 131 3.37 4.33 14.10
C ALA A 131 2.35 3.51 13.30
N LYS A 132 1.17 4.08 13.01
CA LYS A 132 0.16 3.42 12.17
C LYS A 132 0.63 3.22 10.74
N ASN A 133 1.30 4.21 10.14
CA ASN A 133 1.87 4.10 8.81
C ASN A 133 3.03 3.08 8.76
N ALA A 134 3.85 3.02 9.82
CA ALA A 134 4.87 1.98 9.94
C ALA A 134 4.25 0.57 9.99
N SER A 135 3.15 0.38 10.72
CA SER A 135 2.43 -0.91 10.77
C SER A 135 1.75 -1.28 9.44
N ILE A 136 1.25 -0.29 8.69
CA ILE A 136 0.81 -0.52 7.29
C ILE A 136 2.00 -1.02 6.45
N ASN A 137 3.13 -0.32 6.50
CA ASN A 137 4.30 -0.66 5.68
C ASN A 137 4.93 -1.99 6.08
N GLU A 138 4.96 -2.34 7.37
CA GLU A 138 5.31 -3.68 7.86
C GLU A 138 4.44 -4.76 7.21
N SER A 139 3.12 -4.57 7.27
CA SER A 139 2.15 -5.53 6.73
C SER A 139 2.25 -5.67 5.21
N LEU A 140 2.47 -4.56 4.49
CA LEU A 140 2.76 -4.58 3.05
C LEU A 140 4.09 -5.28 2.77
N SER A 141 5.12 -5.07 3.60
CA SER A 141 6.41 -5.75 3.45
C SER A 141 6.29 -7.26 3.63
N LEU A 142 5.50 -7.71 4.61
CA LEU A 142 5.15 -9.12 4.78
C LEU A 142 4.40 -9.65 3.55
N TYR A 143 3.42 -8.90 3.04
CA TYR A 143 2.66 -9.29 1.86
C TYR A 143 3.56 -9.49 0.64
N TYR A 144 4.37 -8.49 0.29
CA TYR A 144 5.23 -8.51 -0.90
C TYR A 144 6.46 -9.42 -0.76
N SER A 145 6.89 -9.75 0.45
CA SER A 145 7.92 -10.78 0.68
C SER A 145 7.40 -12.22 0.57
N GLY A 146 6.11 -12.41 0.28
CA GLY A 146 5.47 -13.72 0.13
C GLY A 146 4.76 -14.23 1.38
N ASN A 147 4.83 -13.53 2.51
CA ASN A 147 4.06 -13.82 3.73
C ASN A 147 2.66 -13.19 3.65
N THR A 148 1.94 -13.51 2.57
CA THR A 148 0.68 -12.87 2.15
C THR A 148 -0.39 -12.89 3.24
N ALA A 149 -0.57 -14.04 3.91
CA ALA A 149 -1.56 -14.21 4.96
C ALA A 149 -1.26 -13.34 6.21
N GLN A 150 0.01 -13.24 6.59
CA GLN A 150 0.41 -12.41 7.74
C GLN A 150 0.26 -10.92 7.41
N GLY A 151 0.64 -10.49 6.20
CA GLY A 151 0.44 -9.11 5.77
C GLY A 151 -1.03 -8.69 5.75
N VAL A 152 -1.93 -9.56 5.28
CA VAL A 152 -3.38 -9.29 5.32
C VAL A 152 -3.90 -9.23 6.77
N THR A 153 -3.47 -10.16 7.61
CA THR A 153 -3.88 -10.20 9.03
C THR A 153 -3.43 -8.94 9.77
N GLY A 154 -2.18 -8.51 9.58
CA GLY A 154 -1.64 -7.30 10.20
C GLY A 154 -2.41 -6.04 9.80
N LEU A 155 -2.75 -5.89 8.50
CA LEU A 155 -3.61 -4.79 8.05
C LEU A 155 -5.02 -4.84 8.65
N GLU A 156 -5.60 -6.03 8.76
CA GLU A 156 -6.93 -6.21 9.34
C GLU A 156 -6.97 -5.88 10.84
N ASP A 157 -5.97 -6.32 11.59
CA ASP A 157 -5.85 -6.04 13.02
C ASP A 157 -5.64 -4.54 13.25
N LEU A 158 -4.69 -3.92 12.54
CA LEU A 158 -4.45 -2.48 12.60
C LEU A 158 -5.72 -1.68 12.28
N ALA A 159 -6.43 -2.04 11.21
CA ALA A 159 -7.63 -1.33 10.78
C ALA A 159 -8.75 -1.43 11.82
N LYS A 160 -8.93 -2.59 12.45
CA LYS A 160 -9.94 -2.78 13.51
C LYS A 160 -9.57 -2.08 14.81
N GLU A 161 -8.31 -2.15 15.22
CA GLU A 161 -7.84 -1.56 16.47
C GLU A 161 -7.90 -0.04 16.42
N THR A 162 -7.44 0.55 15.32
CA THR A 162 -7.23 2.00 15.23
C THR A 162 -8.32 2.75 14.47
N ASN A 163 -9.18 2.01 13.76
CA ASN A 163 -10.11 2.55 12.77
C ASN A 163 -9.43 3.52 11.78
N TYR A 164 -8.16 3.25 11.42
CA TYR A 164 -7.39 4.15 10.57
C TYR A 164 -7.75 3.97 9.09
N ALA A 165 -8.21 5.04 8.45
CA ALA A 165 -8.72 5.00 7.08
C ALA A 165 -7.72 4.40 6.08
N SER A 166 -6.44 4.77 6.18
CA SER A 166 -5.40 4.24 5.29
C SER A 166 -5.17 2.74 5.47
N ALA A 167 -5.36 2.20 6.69
CA ALA A 167 -5.25 0.76 6.93
C ALA A 167 -6.40 -0.01 6.26
N TRP A 168 -7.63 0.50 6.38
CA TRP A 168 -8.79 -0.05 5.66
C TRP A 168 -8.62 -0.02 4.14
N ALA A 169 -8.12 1.09 3.58
CA ALA A 169 -7.89 1.21 2.15
C ALA A 169 -6.83 0.23 1.64
N ASN A 170 -5.72 0.06 2.37
CA ASN A 170 -4.69 -0.91 2.01
C ASN A 170 -5.20 -2.36 2.14
N LEU A 171 -5.97 -2.67 3.19
CA LEU A 171 -6.61 -3.98 3.34
C LEU A 171 -7.54 -4.29 2.17
N ALA A 172 -8.33 -3.31 1.74
CA ALA A 172 -9.24 -3.45 0.61
C ALA A 172 -8.50 -3.77 -0.70
N MET A 173 -7.37 -3.08 -0.96
CA MET A 173 -6.51 -3.37 -2.10
C MET A 173 -5.96 -4.81 -2.05
N MET A 174 -5.56 -5.29 -0.88
CA MET A 174 -5.07 -6.67 -0.72
C MET A 174 -6.18 -7.70 -0.93
N TYR A 175 -7.42 -7.40 -0.54
CA TYR A 175 -8.55 -8.27 -0.86
C TYR A 175 -8.88 -8.26 -2.36
N GLU A 176 -8.79 -7.11 -3.01
CA GLU A 176 -9.02 -6.99 -4.45
C GLU A 176 -7.99 -7.80 -5.26
N SER A 177 -6.70 -7.74 -4.90
CA SER A 177 -5.64 -8.52 -5.55
C SER A 177 -5.82 -10.04 -5.40
N GLN A 178 -6.49 -10.48 -4.32
CA GLN A 178 -6.85 -11.88 -4.06
C GLN A 178 -8.16 -12.30 -4.74
N GLY A 179 -8.87 -11.39 -5.39
CA GLY A 179 -10.19 -11.66 -6.00
C GLY A 179 -11.36 -11.68 -5.01
N GLU A 180 -11.13 -11.26 -3.77
CA GLU A 180 -12.11 -11.23 -2.67
C GLU A 180 -12.96 -9.96 -2.73
N ALA A 181 -13.68 -9.74 -3.85
CA ALA A 181 -14.36 -8.48 -4.15
C ALA A 181 -15.34 -7.99 -3.06
N ALA A 182 -16.03 -8.91 -2.39
CA ALA A 182 -16.96 -8.57 -1.31
C ALA A 182 -16.23 -8.04 -0.06
N LYS A 183 -15.07 -8.62 0.28
CA LYS A 183 -14.23 -8.14 1.40
C LYS A 183 -13.56 -6.82 1.04
N ALA A 184 -13.10 -6.68 -0.20
CA ALA A 184 -12.56 -5.42 -0.71
C ALA A 184 -13.58 -4.29 -0.59
N ALA A 185 -14.83 -4.52 -1.03
CA ALA A 185 -15.89 -3.52 -0.92
C ALA A 185 -16.18 -3.12 0.54
N ASP A 186 -16.29 -4.11 1.44
CA ASP A 186 -16.51 -3.86 2.87
C ASP A 186 -15.39 -3.01 3.50
N ALA A 187 -14.13 -3.33 3.17
CA ALA A 187 -12.97 -2.59 3.65
C ALA A 187 -12.89 -1.18 3.04
N TYR A 188 -13.17 -0.99 1.75
CA TYR A 188 -13.23 0.35 1.15
C TYR A 188 -14.34 1.21 1.78
N GLU A 189 -15.51 0.64 2.07
CA GLU A 189 -16.61 1.36 2.73
C GLU A 189 -16.18 1.84 4.14
N LYS A 190 -15.54 0.97 4.92
CA LYS A 190 -14.98 1.34 6.23
C LYS A 190 -13.89 2.40 6.11
N GLY A 191 -13.00 2.30 5.11
CA GLY A 191 -11.98 3.31 4.85
C GLY A 191 -12.58 4.67 4.52
N ALA A 192 -13.66 4.72 3.74
CA ALA A 192 -14.38 5.94 3.41
C ALA A 192 -15.08 6.58 4.61
N GLN A 193 -15.64 5.77 5.51
CA GLN A 193 -16.29 6.23 6.73
C GLN A 193 -15.28 6.71 7.78
N ALA A 194 -14.12 6.04 7.86
CA ALA A 194 -13.06 6.34 8.83
C ALA A 194 -12.27 7.62 8.49
N ASP A 195 -12.24 8.04 7.22
CA ASP A 195 -11.52 9.26 6.83
C ASP A 195 -12.30 10.53 7.22
N THR A 196 -11.95 11.05 8.38
CA THR A 196 -12.46 12.34 8.90
C THR A 196 -11.57 13.52 8.54
N SER A 197 -10.56 13.33 7.67
CA SER A 197 -9.66 14.41 7.28
C SER A 197 -10.39 15.47 6.45
N SER A 198 -9.94 16.73 6.57
CA SER A 198 -10.53 17.84 5.81
C SER A 198 -10.35 17.72 4.29
N GLN A 199 -9.34 16.97 3.85
CA GLN A 199 -9.06 16.72 2.44
C GLN A 199 -9.86 15.52 1.89
N GLY A 200 -10.26 14.58 2.75
CA GLY A 200 -11.06 13.40 2.37
C GLY A 200 -10.40 12.54 1.29
N ALA A 201 -9.07 12.51 1.23
CA ALA A 201 -8.35 11.88 0.13
C ALA A 201 -8.52 10.35 0.12
N VAL A 202 -8.49 9.73 1.31
CA VAL A 202 -8.70 8.28 1.44
C VAL A 202 -10.16 7.95 1.16
N LYS A 203 -11.09 8.79 1.63
CA LYS A 203 -12.51 8.67 1.32
C LYS A 203 -12.77 8.65 -0.18
N LYS A 204 -12.28 9.67 -0.88
CA LYS A 204 -12.43 9.77 -2.33
C LYS A 204 -11.84 8.56 -3.05
N TYR A 205 -10.64 8.12 -2.66
CA TYR A 205 -10.01 6.94 -3.23
C TYR A 205 -10.87 5.68 -3.05
N CYS A 206 -11.40 5.45 -1.85
CA CYS A 206 -12.26 4.31 -1.54
C CYS A 206 -13.59 4.36 -2.30
N GLU A 207 -14.23 5.53 -2.39
CA GLU A 207 -15.47 5.72 -3.16
C GLU A 207 -15.27 5.44 -4.66
N ASP A 208 -14.16 5.94 -5.23
CA ASP A 208 -13.78 5.66 -6.61
C ASP A 208 -13.55 4.15 -6.84
N ALA A 209 -12.87 3.47 -5.91
CA ALA A 209 -12.65 2.02 -5.97
C ALA A 209 -13.95 1.21 -5.90
N LEU A 210 -14.86 1.59 -5.00
CA LEU A 210 -16.19 0.98 -4.89
C LEU A 210 -17.00 1.14 -6.18
N SER A 211 -16.97 2.33 -6.80
CA SER A 211 -17.63 2.57 -8.08
C SER A 211 -17.09 1.64 -9.19
N ARG A 212 -15.78 1.44 -9.25
CA ARG A 212 -15.13 0.50 -10.19
C ARG A 212 -15.54 -0.95 -9.93
N LEU A 213 -15.55 -1.40 -8.67
CA LEU A 213 -15.96 -2.75 -8.27
C LEU A 213 -17.43 -3.05 -8.63
N ARG A 214 -18.33 -2.09 -8.43
CA ARG A 214 -19.75 -2.22 -8.83
C ARG A 214 -19.88 -2.33 -10.35
N SER A 215 -19.14 -1.51 -11.08
CA SER A 215 -19.15 -1.51 -12.55
C SER A 215 -18.64 -2.82 -13.14
N SER A 216 -17.59 -3.40 -12.55
CA SER A 216 -17.05 -4.70 -13.00
C SER A 216 -18.00 -5.85 -12.68
N ALA A 217 -18.66 -5.84 -11.51
CA ALA A 217 -19.67 -6.83 -11.14
C ALA A 217 -20.89 -6.80 -12.08
N ALA A 218 -21.40 -5.62 -12.42
CA ALA A 218 -22.52 -5.44 -13.34
C ALA A 218 -22.22 -5.98 -14.75
N ALA A 219 -20.97 -5.83 -15.23
CA ALA A 219 -20.53 -6.33 -16.53
C ALA A 219 -20.43 -7.87 -16.61
N SER A 220 -20.43 -8.59 -15.47
CA SER A 220 -20.23 -10.05 -15.40
C SER A 220 -21.53 -10.88 -15.44
N SER A 221 -22.71 -10.24 -15.47
CA SER A 221 -24.07 -10.84 -15.65
C SER A 221 -24.52 -11.99 -14.72
N GLY A 222 -23.69 -12.49 -13.80
CA GLY A 222 -24.05 -13.59 -12.87
C GLY A 222 -23.84 -13.32 -11.37
N GLY A 223 -22.98 -12.35 -11.00
CA GLY A 223 -22.66 -12.03 -9.59
C GLY A 223 -23.22 -10.68 -9.09
N ALA A 224 -23.90 -9.94 -9.95
CA ALA A 224 -24.33 -8.56 -9.67
C ALA A 224 -25.36 -8.46 -8.53
N SER A 225 -26.26 -9.44 -8.38
CA SER A 225 -27.38 -9.33 -7.45
C SER A 225 -26.97 -9.33 -5.98
N ALA A 226 -26.06 -10.23 -5.55
CA ALA A 226 -25.68 -10.33 -4.14
C ALA A 226 -24.80 -9.16 -3.65
N LEU A 227 -23.93 -8.63 -4.52
CA LEU A 227 -23.11 -7.46 -4.20
C LEU A 227 -23.93 -6.16 -4.29
N SER A 228 -24.83 -6.05 -5.27
CA SER A 228 -25.72 -4.89 -5.41
C SER A 228 -26.72 -4.81 -4.25
N GLU A 229 -27.31 -5.92 -3.82
CA GLU A 229 -28.26 -5.95 -2.71
C GLU A 229 -27.63 -5.60 -1.36
N LYS A 230 -26.36 -6.00 -1.12
CA LYS A 230 -25.62 -5.62 0.08
C LYS A 230 -25.25 -4.13 0.10
N LEU A 231 -24.93 -3.55 -1.06
CA LEU A 231 -24.54 -2.13 -1.19
C LEU A 231 -25.74 -1.18 -1.25
N ASP A 232 -26.94 -1.68 -1.58
CA ASP A 232 -28.18 -0.90 -1.58
C ASP A 232 -28.77 -0.75 -0.16
N GLN A 233 -28.49 -1.71 0.73
CA GLN A 233 -28.94 -1.68 2.13
C GLN A 233 -28.12 -0.75 3.05
N THR A 234 -26.95 -0.28 2.62
CA THR A 234 -26.06 0.61 3.41
C THR A 234 -26.01 2.04 2.91
N ALA A 235 -26.78 2.39 1.88
CA ALA A 235 -26.98 3.80 1.51
C ALA A 235 -27.59 4.55 2.70
N PRO A 236 -26.99 5.66 3.19
CA PRO A 236 -27.62 6.45 4.24
C PRO A 236 -28.98 6.91 3.74
N ALA A 237 -30.03 6.62 4.52
CA ALA A 237 -31.38 7.10 4.22
C ALA A 237 -31.32 8.62 4.04
N ASP A 238 -31.59 9.08 2.81
CA ASP A 238 -31.78 10.49 2.51
C ASP A 238 -32.88 11.02 3.43
N SER A 239 -32.47 11.68 4.52
CA SER A 239 -33.37 12.45 5.37
C SER A 239 -33.78 13.69 4.59
N THR A 240 -34.86 13.54 3.83
CA THR A 240 -35.61 14.65 3.25
C THR A 240 -36.58 15.18 4.30
N SER A 241 -36.31 16.40 4.78
CA SER A 241 -37.31 17.37 5.26
C SER A 241 -36.78 18.77 5.04
#